data_AF-B5GND3-F1
#
_entry.id   AF-B5GND3-F1
#
_cell.length_a   1.000
_cell.length_b   1.000
_cell.length_c   1.000
_cell.angle_alpha   90.00
_cell.angle_beta   90.00
_cell.angle_gamma   90.00
#
_symmetry.space_group_name_H-M   'P 1'
#
loop_
_entity.id
_entity.type
_entity.pdbx_description
1 polymer ?
#
loop_
_entity_poly.entity_id
_entity_poly.type
_entity_poly.pdbx_seq_one_letter_code
_entity_poly.pdbx_strand_id
1 'polypeptide(L)'
;MATRKWHFVLHLQEKLTEEQADTIDGLDRFTDGRISRVESPGHTEFSCLFAAEVLTDAIAEALGLFEDFPGVLVKSVELDWVALDVNGMATPAVVPAPPPL
;
A
#
# COMPACT_ATOMS: atom_id res chain seq x y z
N MET A 1 -4.53 -19.56 11.61
CA MET A 1 -4.93 -18.78 10.42
C MET A 1 -3.67 -18.50 9.60
N ALA A 2 -3.71 -18.49 8.28
CA ALA A 2 -2.51 -18.28 7.45
C ALA A 2 -2.34 -16.79 7.09
N THR A 3 -1.18 -16.22 7.39
CA THR A 3 -0.79 -14.86 7.00
C THR A 3 -0.52 -14.80 5.49
N ARG A 4 -1.04 -13.78 4.80
CA ARG A 4 -0.68 -13.50 3.39
C ARG A 4 -0.06 -12.12 3.24
N LYS A 5 0.65 -11.91 2.13
CA LYS A 5 1.20 -10.60 1.77
C LYS A 5 0.17 -9.81 0.98
N TRP A 6 -0.06 -8.58 1.40
CA TRP A 6 -0.96 -7.62 0.78
C TRP A 6 -0.15 -6.53 0.11
N HIS A 7 -0.49 -6.23 -1.14
CA HIS A 7 0.11 -5.15 -1.90
C HIS A 7 -0.97 -4.10 -2.20
N PHE A 8 -0.67 -2.84 -1.88
CA PHE A 8 -1.57 -1.71 -2.05
C PHE A 8 -0.78 -0.39 -2.09
N VAL A 9 -1.43 0.67 -2.55
CA VAL A 9 -0.88 2.02 -2.64
C VAL A 9 -1.66 2.95 -1.71
N LEU A 10 -0.94 3.74 -0.92
CA LEU A 10 -1.50 4.84 -0.15
C LEU A 10 -1.31 6.14 -0.93
N HIS A 11 -2.42 6.83 -1.19
CA HIS A 11 -2.44 8.12 -1.85
C HIS A 11 -2.51 9.23 -0.81
N LEU A 12 -1.56 10.17 -0.84
CA LEU A 12 -1.63 11.34 0.02
C LEU A 12 -2.65 12.37 -0.48
N GLN A 13 -3.17 13.16 0.45
CA GLN A 13 -4.05 14.29 0.13
C GLN A 13 -3.30 15.38 -0.64
N GLU A 14 -2.06 15.64 -0.24
CA GLU A 14 -1.16 16.64 -0.83
C GLU A 14 0.21 16.02 -1.07
N LYS A 15 0.94 16.54 -2.05
CA LYS A 15 2.35 16.17 -2.25
C LYS A 15 3.13 16.53 -0.99
N LEU A 16 4.09 15.69 -0.61
CA LEU A 16 5.03 16.03 0.45
C LEU A 16 5.81 17.30 0.09
N THR A 17 6.02 18.14 1.10
CA THR A 17 7.05 19.19 1.04
C THR A 17 8.44 18.56 1.06
N GLU A 18 9.47 19.30 0.63
CA GLU A 18 10.86 18.83 0.66
C GLU A 18 11.29 18.43 2.09
N GLU A 19 10.93 19.22 3.10
CA GLU A 19 11.23 18.93 4.51
C GLU A 19 10.58 17.61 4.99
N GLN A 20 9.33 17.38 4.63
CA GLN A 20 8.63 16.13 4.96
C GLN A 20 9.25 14.94 4.23
N ALA A 21 9.61 15.12 2.96
CA ALA A 21 10.26 14.11 2.15
C ALA A 21 11.61 13.70 2.75
N ASP A 22 12.47 14.67 3.07
CA ASP A 22 13.79 14.45 3.68
C ASP A 22 13.66 13.75 5.04
N THR A 23 12.68 14.15 5.84
CA THR A 23 12.47 13.51 7.14
C THR A 23 12.01 12.06 6.98
N ILE A 24 11.11 11.76 6.03
CA ILE A 24 10.66 10.39 5.76
C ILE A 24 11.83 9.52 5.27
N ASP A 25 12.69 10.04 4.40
CA ASP A 25 13.83 9.29 3.87
C ASP A 25 14.87 8.95 4.97
N GLY A 26 14.93 9.76 6.03
CA GLY A 26 15.76 9.50 7.20
C GLY A 26 15.18 8.49 8.20
N LEU A 27 13.93 8.03 8.01
CA LEU A 27 13.28 7.08 8.91
C LEU A 27 13.37 5.65 8.37
N ASP A 28 14.14 4.80 9.05
CA ASP A 28 14.34 3.38 8.68
C ASP A 28 13.02 2.62 8.45
N ARG A 29 11.95 2.97 9.19
CA ARG A 29 10.62 2.35 9.03
C ARG A 29 9.96 2.60 7.67
N PHE A 30 10.39 3.64 6.94
CA PHE A 30 9.90 3.96 5.60
C PHE A 30 10.80 3.43 4.48
N THR A 31 11.92 2.79 4.84
CA THR A 31 12.91 2.21 3.92
C THR A 31 13.14 0.71 4.18
N ASP A 32 12.33 0.09 5.04
CA ASP A 32 12.42 -1.33 5.42
C ASP A 32 11.93 -2.32 4.35
N GLY A 33 11.50 -1.80 3.19
CA GLY A 33 11.00 -2.57 2.05
C GLY A 33 9.54 -3.01 2.16
N ARG A 34 8.86 -2.75 3.29
CA ARG A 34 7.40 -2.96 3.43
C ARG A 34 6.61 -1.74 2.98
N ILE A 35 7.22 -0.56 3.01
CA ILE A 35 6.64 0.67 2.50
C ILE A 35 7.72 1.42 1.74
N SER A 36 7.35 2.07 0.65
CA SER A 36 8.30 2.83 -0.17
C SER A 36 7.60 4.02 -0.81
N ARG A 37 8.22 5.19 -0.70
CA ARG A 37 7.73 6.41 -1.33
C ARG A 37 7.89 6.32 -2.85
N VAL A 38 6.85 6.69 -3.56
CA VAL A 38 6.84 6.86 -5.02
C VAL A 38 6.44 8.30 -5.32
N GLU A 39 7.32 9.02 -6.03
CA GLU A 39 7.04 10.40 -6.43
C GLU A 39 6.55 10.47 -7.87
N SER A 40 5.42 11.14 -8.06
CA SER A 40 4.83 11.45 -9.36
C SER A 40 4.67 12.97 -9.50
N PRO A 41 4.62 13.52 -10.73
CA PRO A 41 4.36 14.95 -10.90
C PRO A 41 3.05 15.38 -10.22
N GLY A 42 3.16 16.19 -9.16
CA GLY A 42 2.02 16.73 -8.41
C GLY A 42 1.46 15.83 -7.31
N HIS A 43 1.97 14.61 -7.14
CA HIS A 43 1.46 13.64 -6.16
C HIS A 43 2.59 12.88 -5.46
N THR A 44 2.34 12.47 -4.22
CA THR A 44 3.19 11.52 -3.51
C THR A 44 2.34 10.34 -3.08
N GLU A 45 2.86 9.14 -3.35
CA GLU A 45 2.21 7.88 -3.05
C GLU A 45 3.17 6.97 -2.29
N PHE A 46 2.62 5.97 -1.59
CA PHE A 46 3.42 4.95 -0.92
C PHE A 46 2.98 3.55 -1.36
N SER A 47 3.89 2.83 -2.02
CA SER A 47 3.72 1.41 -2.32
C SER A 47 3.96 0.61 -1.05
N CYS A 48 3.01 -0.27 -0.70
CA CYS A 48 2.98 -0.98 0.56
C CYS A 48 2.91 -2.50 0.33
N LEU A 49 3.70 -3.26 1.07
CA LEU A 49 3.76 -4.72 1.09
C LEU A 49 3.78 -5.23 2.55
N PHE A 50 2.60 -5.51 3.10
CA PHE A 50 2.44 -5.92 4.51
C PHE A 50 1.91 -7.34 4.63
N ALA A 51 2.34 -8.06 5.68
CA ALA A 51 1.93 -9.43 5.95
C ALA A 51 0.85 -9.44 7.03
N ALA A 52 -0.38 -9.81 6.68
CA ALA A 52 -1.50 -9.87 7.62
C ALA A 52 -2.51 -10.97 7.23
N GLU A 53 -3.40 -11.32 8.15
CA GLU A 53 -4.49 -12.25 7.86
C GLU A 53 -5.52 -11.60 6.92
N VAL A 54 -5.91 -10.36 7.21
CA VAL A 54 -6.87 -9.58 6.44
C VAL A 54 -6.28 -8.26 5.95
N LEU A 55 -6.83 -7.73 4.86
CA LEU A 55 -6.34 -6.49 4.23
C LEU A 55 -6.43 -5.30 5.17
N THR A 56 -7.52 -5.20 5.93
CA THR A 56 -7.77 -4.08 6.84
C THR A 56 -6.68 -3.96 7.90
N ASP A 57 -6.15 -5.08 8.36
CA ASP A 57 -5.07 -5.11 9.35
C ASP A 57 -3.75 -4.66 8.72
N ALA A 58 -3.47 -5.10 7.49
CA ALA A 58 -2.31 -4.63 6.73
C ALA A 58 -2.38 -3.11 6.45
N ILE A 59 -3.56 -2.59 6.11
CA ILE A 59 -3.78 -1.15 5.93
C ILE A 59 -3.61 -0.41 7.25
N ALA A 60 -4.19 -0.91 8.35
CA ALA A 60 -4.08 -0.27 9.66
C ALA A 60 -2.62 -0.19 10.13
N GLU A 61 -1.85 -1.26 9.92
CA GLU A 61 -0.41 -1.25 10.22
C GLU A 61 0.34 -0.20 9.40
N ALA A 62 0.08 -0.12 8.10
CA ALA A 62 0.72 0.88 7.24
C ALA A 62 0.34 2.32 7.63
N LEU A 63 -0.94 2.57 7.97
CA LEU A 63 -1.41 3.89 8.43
C LEU A 63 -0.79 4.28 9.79
N GLY A 64 -0.55 3.32 10.67
CA GLY A 64 0.12 3.53 11.96
C GLY A 64 1.52 4.14 11.83
N LEU A 65 2.20 3.95 10.70
CA LEU A 65 3.51 4.57 10.44
C LEU A 65 3.45 6.10 10.30
N PHE A 66 2.27 6.64 9.95
CA PHE A 66 2.05 8.08 9.76
C PHE A 66 1.56 8.79 11.03
N GLU A 67 1.10 8.07 12.06
CA GLU A 67 0.59 8.69 13.30
C GLU A 67 1.62 9.58 13.99
N ASP A 68 2.90 9.23 13.90
CA ASP A 68 4.00 10.02 14.46
C ASP A 68 4.48 11.16 13.53
N PHE A 69 3.82 11.37 12.38
CA PHE A 69 4.27 12.28 11.34
C PHE A 69 3.24 13.37 11.02
N PRO A 70 3.17 14.43 11.86
CA PRO A 70 2.14 15.45 11.74
C PRO A 70 2.22 16.19 10.39
N GLY A 71 1.05 16.41 9.77
CA GLY A 71 0.93 17.15 8.52
C GLY A 71 0.96 16.30 7.24
N VAL A 72 1.15 14.98 7.35
CA VAL A 72 0.97 14.05 6.22
C VAL A 72 -0.38 13.36 6.35
N LEU A 73 -1.25 13.58 5.36
CA LEU A 73 -2.62 13.05 5.36
C LEU A 73 -2.77 12.05 4.23
N VAL A 74 -3.16 10.82 4.57
CA VAL A 74 -3.53 9.79 3.59
C VAL A 74 -4.99 10.02 3.20
N LYS A 75 -5.26 10.15 1.89
CA LYS A 75 -6.58 10.43 1.32
C LYS A 75 -7.32 9.17 0.91
N SER A 76 -6.63 8.21 0.31
CA SER A 76 -7.24 6.97 -0.20
C SER A 76 -6.25 5.83 -0.25
N VAL A 77 -6.79 4.61 -0.24
CA VAL A 77 -6.04 3.38 -0.46
C VAL A 77 -6.48 2.79 -1.79
N GLU A 78 -5.53 2.45 -2.64
CA GLU A 78 -5.73 1.74 -3.88
C GLU A 78 -5.17 0.32 -3.73
N LEU A 79 -5.97 -0.68 -4.09
CA LEU A 79 -5.47 -2.03 -4.23
C LEU A 79 -4.90 -2.17 -5.63
N ASP A 80 -3.65 -2.62 -5.70
CA ASP A 80 -3.06 -3.05 -6.96
C ASP A 80 -3.84 -4.24 -7.53
N TRP A 81 -3.56 -4.61 -8.77
CA TRP A 81 -4.23 -5.74 -9.39
C TRP A 81 -4.04 -7.00 -8.55
N VAL A 82 -5.10 -7.46 -7.88
CA VAL A 82 -5.15 -8.74 -7.18
C VAL A 82 -6.08 -9.65 -7.98
N ALA A 83 -5.53 -10.77 -8.45
CA ALA A 83 -6.33 -11.80 -9.07
C ALA A 83 -7.43 -12.25 -8.09
N LEU A 84 -8.69 -12.25 -8.53
CA LEU A 84 -9.85 -12.46 -7.66
C LEU A 84 -9.82 -13.84 -6.98
N ASP A 85 -9.26 -14.84 -7.65
CA ASP A 85 -9.01 -16.17 -7.11
C ASP A 85 -7.98 -16.15 -5.96
N VAL A 86 -6.91 -15.37 -6.10
CA VAL A 86 -5.91 -15.13 -5.05
C VAL A 86 -6.49 -14.35 -3.86
N ASN A 87 -7.56 -13.58 -4.06
CA ASN A 87 -8.25 -12.87 -2.97
C ASN A 87 -9.30 -13.71 -2.23
N GLY A 88 -9.40 -15.02 -2.49
CA GLY A 88 -10.43 -15.86 -1.87
C GLY A 88 -11.85 -15.56 -2.38
N MET A 89 -11.97 -14.80 -3.47
CA MET A 89 -13.22 -14.51 -4.16
C MET A 89 -13.43 -15.46 -5.35
N ALA A 90 -12.76 -16.62 -5.33
CA ALA A 90 -12.94 -17.66 -6.32
C ALA A 90 -14.41 -18.14 -6.30
N THR A 91 -15.13 -17.82 -7.35
CA THR A 91 -16.51 -18.27 -7.61
C THR A 91 -16.58 -18.83 -9.03
N PRO A 92 -17.64 -19.54 -9.41
CA PRO A 92 -17.81 -19.99 -10.79
C PRO A 92 -17.81 -18.85 -11.84
N ALA A 93 -18.07 -17.61 -11.44
CA ALA A 93 -17.97 -16.43 -12.31
C ALA A 93 -16.53 -15.89 -12.46
N VAL A 94 -15.60 -16.38 -11.64
CA VAL A 94 -14.19 -16.01 -11.62
C VAL A 94 -13.39 -17.21 -12.12
N VAL A 95 -13.38 -17.39 -13.44
CA VAL A 95 -12.56 -18.40 -14.12
C VAL A 95 -11.26 -17.75 -14.62
N PRO A 96 -10.10 -18.44 -14.50
CA PRO A 96 -8.86 -17.98 -15.10
C PRO A 96 -9.06 -17.71 -16.60
N ALA A 97 -8.50 -16.61 -17.10
CA ALA A 97 -8.50 -16.36 -18.55
C ALA A 97 -7.83 -17.55 -19.26
N PRO A 98 -8.40 -18.08 -20.36
CA PRO A 98 -7.74 -19.13 -21.11
C PRO A 98 -6.35 -18.65 -21.58
N PRO A 99 -5.36 -19.55 -21.67
CA PRO A 99 -4.02 -19.17 -22.09
C PRO A 99 -4.05 -18.49 -23.47
N PRO A 100 -3.16 -17.51 -23.74
CA PRO A 100 -3.06 -16.89 -25.06
C PRO A 100 -2.83 -17.97 -26.13
N LEU A 101 -3.52 -17.83 -27.27
CA LEU A 101 -3.30 -18.66 -28.47
C LEU A 101 -1.93 -18.36 -29.09
#